data_AF-A0AAP3BB97-F1
#
_entry.id   AF-A0AAP3BB97-F1
#
_cell.length_a   1.000
_cell.length_b   1.000
_cell.length_c   1.000
_cell.angle_alpha   90.00
_cell.angle_beta   90.00
_cell.angle_gamma   90.00
#
_symmetry.space_group_name_H-M   'P 1'
#
loop_
_entity.id
_entity.type
_entity.pdbx_description
1 polymer ?
#
loop_
_entity_poly.entity_id
_entity_poly.type
_entity_poly.pdbx_seq_one_letter_code
_entity_poly.pdbx_strand_id
1 'polypeptide(L)'
;MGLSSNVLWHQTKKDGLMGILKAKKLYFSYSLENILSFREIGGIAFPMISLCDLPLSEFTDSKWAYGDYAIGLSREWGEKNGFNPVCYCHANSDYKKRMINRLVEAAASKDKSVIEKAMFPFAYMKLVEGVLLNRRYKKYRFYDEKEVRLVPHQEDIKGYELCLFESQYQDFKKRYKKSILGKNGVNFSFSDVKYIIVGNENNRKEVQGVLAKQTEDCSHIVILTKQQVLGDIVGNNHNEELPMLNIEPIKTSELALKIGKEFFKN
;
A
#
# COMPACT_ATOMS: atom_id res chain seq x y z
N MET A 1 11.72 -19.03 -8.30
CA MET A 1 10.37 -18.48 -8.06
C MET A 1 10.12 -17.33 -9.04
N GLY A 2 8.91 -17.20 -9.57
CA GLY A 2 8.56 -16.10 -10.48
C GLY A 2 8.71 -14.74 -9.78
N LEU A 3 9.36 -13.79 -10.44
CA LEU A 3 9.67 -12.47 -9.86
C LEU A 3 8.46 -11.50 -9.87
N SER A 4 7.43 -11.81 -10.67
CA SER A 4 6.21 -11.02 -10.84
C SER A 4 4.96 -11.87 -10.54
N SER A 5 3.89 -11.19 -10.10
CA SER A 5 2.60 -11.80 -9.77
C SER A 5 1.58 -11.59 -10.89
N ASN A 6 0.64 -12.51 -11.10
CA ASN A 6 -0.55 -12.24 -11.95
C ASN A 6 -1.64 -11.45 -11.21
N VAL A 7 -1.30 -10.87 -10.06
CA VAL A 7 -2.17 -10.13 -9.17
C VAL A 7 -1.53 -8.80 -8.81
N LEU A 8 -2.30 -7.72 -8.91
CA LEU A 8 -1.97 -6.40 -8.40
C LEU A 8 -2.75 -6.13 -7.12
N TRP A 9 -2.08 -5.63 -6.10
CA TRP A 9 -2.65 -5.50 -4.77
C TRP A 9 -2.92 -4.06 -4.38
N HIS A 10 -4.09 -3.81 -3.83
CA HIS A 10 -4.42 -2.57 -3.15
C HIS A 10 -4.51 -2.82 -1.64
N GLN A 11 -3.57 -2.27 -0.86
CA GLN A 11 -3.62 -2.32 0.60
C GLN A 11 -4.47 -1.17 1.16
N THR A 12 -5.27 -1.45 2.19
CA THR A 12 -6.17 -0.47 2.79
C THR A 12 -6.56 -0.85 4.22
N LYS A 13 -7.45 -0.06 4.83
CA LYS A 13 -8.09 -0.35 6.12
C LYS A 13 -9.43 -1.06 5.92
N LYS A 14 -10.00 -1.62 7.00
CA LYS A 14 -11.31 -2.30 6.98
C LYS A 14 -12.38 -1.50 6.22
N ASP A 15 -12.62 -0.25 6.63
CA ASP A 15 -13.66 0.58 6.03
C ASP A 15 -13.41 0.86 4.55
N GLY A 16 -12.13 0.99 4.17
CA GLY A 16 -11.71 1.15 2.79
C GLY A 16 -12.03 -0.09 1.96
N LEU A 17 -11.65 -1.28 2.44
CA LEU A 17 -11.95 -2.54 1.75
C LEU A 17 -13.47 -2.73 1.60
N MET A 18 -14.23 -2.54 2.68
CA MET A 18 -15.68 -2.70 2.63
C MET A 18 -16.34 -1.68 1.68
N GLY A 19 -15.84 -0.44 1.63
CA GLY A 19 -16.29 0.57 0.67
C GLY A 19 -15.99 0.17 -0.78
N ILE A 20 -14.79 -0.35 -1.04
CA ILE A 20 -14.35 -0.84 -2.36
C ILE A 20 -15.22 -2.00 -2.82
N LEU A 21 -15.44 -3.01 -1.97
CA LEU A 21 -16.25 -4.20 -2.30
C LEU A 21 -17.71 -3.84 -2.56
N LYS A 22 -18.31 -2.95 -1.74
CA LYS A 22 -19.69 -2.51 -1.93
C LYS A 22 -19.88 -1.70 -3.21
N ALA A 23 -18.91 -0.84 -3.53
CA ALA A 23 -18.99 0.05 -4.69
C ALA A 23 -18.44 -0.58 -5.98
N LYS A 24 -17.75 -1.73 -5.88
CA LYS A 24 -17.03 -2.38 -7.00
C LYS A 24 -16.09 -1.41 -7.73
N LYS A 25 -15.38 -0.58 -6.97
CA LYS A 25 -14.58 0.54 -7.50
C LYS A 25 -13.36 0.84 -6.63
N LEU A 26 -12.23 1.10 -7.30
CA LEU A 26 -11.06 1.76 -6.72
C LEU A 26 -11.13 3.26 -7.02
N TYR A 27 -10.83 4.11 -6.03
CA TYR A 27 -11.02 5.56 -6.13
C TYR A 27 -9.70 6.28 -6.33
N PHE A 28 -9.69 7.30 -7.18
CA PHE A 28 -8.56 8.22 -7.26
C PHE A 28 -8.38 8.96 -5.93
N SER A 29 -7.13 9.08 -5.51
CA SER A 29 -6.75 9.88 -4.34
C SER A 29 -5.49 10.69 -4.60
N TYR A 30 -5.41 11.88 -4.00
CA TYR A 30 -4.18 12.65 -4.01
C TYR A 30 -3.12 11.98 -3.13
N SER A 31 -1.96 11.75 -3.74
CA SER A 31 -0.80 11.16 -3.10
C SER A 31 0.40 12.09 -3.26
N LEU A 32 1.00 12.48 -2.14
CA LEU A 32 2.12 13.42 -2.08
C LEU A 32 3.42 12.73 -2.47
N GLU A 33 4.06 13.23 -3.53
CA GLU A 33 5.32 12.74 -4.05
C GLU A 33 6.43 13.77 -3.87
N ASN A 34 7.59 13.30 -3.39
CA ASN A 34 8.75 14.16 -3.11
C ASN A 34 9.80 14.12 -4.23
N ILE A 35 9.46 13.54 -5.39
CA ILE A 35 10.39 13.40 -6.51
C ILE A 35 10.90 14.76 -7.03
N LEU A 36 10.03 15.78 -6.98
CA LEU A 36 10.28 17.16 -7.37
C LEU A 36 10.69 18.08 -6.21
N SER A 37 10.76 17.57 -4.98
CA SER A 37 11.12 18.39 -3.83
C SER A 37 12.55 18.91 -3.99
N PHE A 38 12.70 20.23 -4.01
CA PHE A 38 13.99 20.90 -4.15
C PHE A 38 13.97 22.24 -3.39
N ARG A 39 14.93 22.42 -2.48
CA ARG A 39 15.05 23.60 -1.62
C ARG A 39 13.71 23.91 -0.91
N GLU A 40 13.13 25.08 -1.19
CA GLU A 40 11.90 25.60 -0.59
C GLU A 40 10.62 25.03 -1.23
N ILE A 41 10.75 24.29 -2.34
CA ILE A 41 9.61 23.62 -2.99
C ILE A 41 9.40 22.27 -2.31
N GLY A 42 8.28 22.15 -1.62
CA GLY A 42 7.81 20.91 -0.99
C GLY A 42 7.43 19.80 -1.99
N GLY A 43 6.69 18.81 -1.53
CA GLY A 43 6.16 17.76 -2.40
C GLY A 43 5.08 18.26 -3.37
N ILE A 44 4.79 17.45 -4.39
CA ILE A 44 3.64 17.65 -5.28
C ILE A 44 2.73 16.44 -5.15
N ALA A 45 1.44 16.69 -4.90
CA ALA A 45 0.44 15.65 -4.82
C ALA A 45 -0.22 15.43 -6.18
N PHE A 46 -0.23 14.18 -6.63
CA PHE A 46 -0.88 13.76 -7.88
C PHE A 46 -2.12 12.91 -7.56
N PRO A 47 -3.21 13.06 -8.32
CA PRO A 47 -4.34 12.14 -8.24
C PRO A 47 -3.93 10.81 -8.86
N MET A 48 -4.06 9.71 -8.12
CA MET A 48 -3.73 8.39 -8.63
C MET A 48 -4.44 7.26 -7.86
N ILE A 49 -4.48 6.10 -8.48
CA ILE A 49 -4.68 4.82 -7.80
C ILE A 49 -3.34 4.10 -7.81
N SER A 50 -2.83 3.76 -6.63
CA SER A 50 -1.60 2.97 -6.47
C SER A 50 -1.93 1.54 -6.07
N LEU A 51 -1.28 0.60 -6.76
CA LEU A 51 -1.26 -0.83 -6.46
C LEU A 51 0.20 -1.27 -6.27
N CYS A 52 0.42 -2.48 -5.75
CA CYS A 52 1.73 -3.12 -5.76
C CYS A 52 1.71 -4.46 -6.51
N ASP A 53 2.77 -4.70 -7.28
CA ASP A 53 3.04 -5.95 -7.99
C ASP A 53 4.01 -6.81 -7.16
N LEU A 54 3.50 -7.30 -6.04
CA LEU A 54 4.27 -8.16 -5.13
C LEU A 54 3.71 -9.59 -5.17
N PRO A 55 4.59 -10.61 -5.32
CA PRO A 55 4.23 -11.98 -4.98
C PRO A 55 3.70 -12.05 -3.55
N LEU A 56 2.74 -12.92 -3.27
CA LEU A 56 2.14 -13.01 -1.93
C LEU A 56 3.17 -13.41 -0.84
N SER A 57 4.21 -14.15 -1.22
CA SER A 57 5.35 -14.48 -0.34
C SER A 57 6.16 -13.27 0.11
N GLU A 58 6.01 -12.13 -0.58
CA GLU A 58 6.67 -10.86 -0.22
C GLU A 58 5.81 -9.98 0.69
N PHE A 59 4.62 -10.42 1.12
CA PHE A 59 3.75 -9.69 2.06
C PHE A 59 4.21 -9.84 3.53
N THR A 60 5.49 -9.57 3.79
CA THR A 60 6.09 -9.60 5.13
C THR A 60 5.54 -8.48 6.02
N ASP A 61 5.72 -8.60 7.34
CA ASP A 61 5.25 -7.62 8.33
C ASP A 61 5.68 -6.18 8.03
N SER A 62 6.89 -5.98 7.51
CA SER A 62 7.43 -4.66 7.18
C SER A 62 6.74 -3.99 5.98
N LYS A 63 6.07 -4.78 5.13
CA LYS A 63 5.41 -4.33 3.89
C LYS A 63 3.91 -4.05 4.04
N TRP A 64 3.34 -4.24 5.23
CA TRP A 64 1.98 -3.79 5.57
C TRP A 64 1.98 -2.32 5.97
N ALA A 65 1.75 -1.42 4.99
CA ALA A 65 1.89 0.03 5.20
C ALA A 65 0.59 0.79 5.43
N TYR A 66 -0.54 0.27 4.94
CA TYR A 66 -1.79 1.03 4.86
C TYR A 66 -2.96 0.42 5.66
N GLY A 67 -2.73 -0.71 6.32
CA GLY A 67 -3.69 -1.44 7.15
C GLY A 67 -3.49 -2.95 7.04
N ASP A 68 -4.36 -3.74 7.66
CA ASP A 68 -4.31 -5.22 7.65
C ASP A 68 -5.21 -5.85 6.57
N TYR A 69 -5.59 -5.06 5.56
CA TYR A 69 -6.54 -5.47 4.53
C TYR A 69 -5.97 -5.22 3.15
N ALA A 70 -6.25 -6.12 2.22
CA ALA A 70 -5.89 -5.93 0.82
C ALA A 70 -6.91 -6.57 -0.11
N ILE A 71 -7.00 -6.04 -1.32
CA ILE A 71 -7.70 -6.67 -2.45
C ILE A 71 -6.69 -6.92 -3.57
N GLY A 72 -6.67 -8.15 -4.08
CA GLY A 72 -5.84 -8.59 -5.19
C GLY A 72 -6.66 -8.71 -6.46
N LEU A 73 -6.40 -7.83 -7.42
CA LEU A 73 -7.05 -7.79 -8.74
C LEU A 73 -6.15 -8.47 -9.77
N SER A 74 -6.74 -9.04 -10.83
CA SER A 74 -5.97 -9.63 -11.91
C SER A 74 -5.06 -8.59 -12.59
N ARG A 75 -3.87 -9.03 -13.00
CA ARG A 75 -2.97 -8.20 -13.81
C ARG A 75 -3.62 -7.75 -15.10
N GLU A 76 -4.36 -8.64 -15.76
CA GLU A 76 -5.10 -8.34 -17.00
C GLU A 76 -6.08 -7.17 -16.81
N TRP A 77 -6.83 -7.14 -15.71
CA TRP A 77 -7.68 -6.00 -15.37
C TRP A 77 -6.86 -4.71 -15.21
N GLY A 78 -5.70 -4.79 -14.55
CA GLY A 78 -4.81 -3.63 -14.39
C GLY A 78 -4.31 -3.09 -15.72
N GLU A 79 -3.78 -3.96 -16.58
CA GLU A 79 -3.26 -3.60 -17.90
C GLU A 79 -4.36 -3.02 -18.80
N LYS A 80 -5.56 -3.63 -18.79
CA LYS A 80 -6.73 -3.13 -19.53
C LYS A 80 -7.15 -1.73 -19.11
N ASN A 81 -7.00 -1.39 -17.83
CA ASN A 81 -7.33 -0.07 -17.29
C ASN A 81 -6.16 0.92 -17.37
N GLY A 82 -5.03 0.55 -17.97
CA GLY A 82 -3.89 1.44 -18.17
C GLY A 82 -3.01 1.63 -16.93
N PHE A 83 -3.05 0.72 -15.96
CA PHE A 83 -2.08 0.73 -14.86
C PHE A 83 -0.68 0.52 -15.42
N ASN A 84 0.26 1.37 -15.02
CA ASN A 84 1.63 1.34 -15.50
C ASN A 84 2.63 1.29 -14.33
N PRO A 85 3.70 0.47 -14.42
CA PRO A 85 4.75 0.45 -13.41
C PRO A 85 5.40 1.81 -13.19
N VAL A 86 5.74 2.10 -11.94
CA VAL A 86 6.47 3.31 -11.59
C VAL A 86 7.89 3.26 -12.17
N CYS A 87 8.30 4.37 -12.77
CA CYS A 87 9.67 4.59 -13.20
C CYS A 87 10.53 5.03 -12.02
N TYR A 88 11.28 4.08 -11.47
CA TYR A 88 12.20 4.35 -10.37
C TYR A 88 13.50 4.98 -10.88
N CYS A 89 13.97 6.02 -10.19
CA CYS A 89 15.27 6.62 -10.49
C CYS A 89 16.06 6.98 -9.23
N HIS A 90 17.39 7.06 -9.36
CA HIS A 90 18.24 7.55 -8.28
C HIS A 90 18.20 9.07 -8.21
N ALA A 91 18.32 9.63 -7.00
CA ALA A 91 18.21 11.07 -6.75
C ALA A 91 19.21 11.92 -7.57
N ASN A 92 20.39 11.38 -7.87
CA ASN A 92 21.45 12.07 -8.62
C ASN A 92 21.59 11.59 -10.07
N SER A 93 20.68 10.76 -10.56
CA SER A 93 20.74 10.21 -11.92
C SER A 93 20.57 11.29 -12.98
N ASP A 94 21.26 11.12 -14.12
CA ASP A 94 21.10 11.99 -15.29
C ASP A 94 19.65 11.96 -15.82
N TYR A 95 18.98 10.81 -15.73
CA TYR A 95 17.56 10.67 -16.06
C TYR A 95 16.68 11.67 -15.28
N LYS A 96 16.80 11.71 -13.96
CA LYS A 96 16.05 12.65 -13.12
C LYS A 96 16.37 14.11 -13.50
N LYS A 97 17.66 14.43 -13.67
CA LYS A 97 18.12 15.78 -14.04
C LYS A 97 17.51 16.24 -15.37
N ARG A 98 17.53 15.38 -16.40
CA ARG A 98 16.93 15.68 -17.70
C ARG A 98 15.42 15.87 -17.63
N MET A 99 14.73 15.08 -16.82
CA MET A 99 13.28 15.26 -16.65
C MET A 99 12.95 16.58 -15.96
N ILE A 100 13.73 16.97 -14.94
CA ILE A 100 13.58 18.27 -14.28
C ILE A 100 13.86 19.41 -15.26
N ASN A 101 14.93 19.31 -16.05
CA ASN A 101 15.25 20.34 -17.05
C ASN A 101 14.11 20.52 -18.06
N ARG A 102 13.50 19.42 -18.53
CA ARG A 102 12.31 19.49 -19.41
C ARG A 102 11.14 20.21 -18.75
N LEU A 103 10.91 19.97 -17.46
CA LEU A 103 9.85 20.68 -16.71
C LEU A 103 10.17 22.17 -16.57
N VAL A 104 11.44 22.53 -16.35
CA VAL A 104 11.88 23.94 -16.27
C VAL A 104 11.72 24.64 -17.62
N GLU A 105 12.12 24.01 -18.71
CA GLU A 105 11.93 24.50 -20.08
C GLU A 105 10.43 24.69 -20.40
N ALA A 106 9.60 23.72 -20.02
CA ALA A 106 8.16 23.82 -20.16
C ALA A 106 7.58 24.99 -19.33
N ALA A 107 8.02 25.16 -18.08
CA ALA A 107 7.61 26.29 -17.24
C ALA A 107 7.99 27.65 -17.85
N ALA A 108 9.16 27.75 -18.48
CA ALA A 108 9.62 28.96 -19.15
C ALA A 108 8.75 29.34 -20.36
N SER A 109 8.13 28.35 -21.04
CA SER A 109 7.21 28.61 -22.16
C SER A 109 5.93 29.34 -21.74
N LYS A 110 5.54 29.25 -20.45
CA LYS A 110 4.25 29.72 -19.89
C LYS A 110 3.01 29.11 -20.57
N ASP A 111 3.17 28.10 -21.42
CA ASP A 111 2.07 27.36 -22.02
C ASP A 111 1.62 26.25 -21.06
N LYS A 112 0.38 26.37 -20.58
CA LYS A 112 -0.22 25.42 -19.65
C LYS A 112 -0.23 23.98 -20.19
N SER A 113 -0.54 23.78 -21.48
CA SER A 113 -0.55 22.45 -22.09
C SER A 113 0.83 21.82 -22.12
N VAL A 114 1.87 22.62 -22.41
CA VAL A 114 3.25 22.15 -22.43
C VAL A 114 3.72 21.79 -21.01
N ILE A 115 3.37 22.62 -20.01
CA ILE A 115 3.69 22.37 -18.60
C ILE A 115 3.02 21.09 -18.10
N GLU A 116 1.73 20.90 -18.39
CA GLU A 116 0.98 19.70 -17.99
C GLU A 116 1.59 18.42 -18.59
N LYS A 117 1.93 18.44 -19.88
CA LYS A 117 2.61 17.32 -20.54
C LYS A 117 3.98 17.01 -19.95
N ALA A 118 4.73 18.03 -19.56
CA ALA A 118 6.04 17.87 -18.91
C ALA A 118 5.91 17.42 -17.43
N MET A 119 4.81 17.76 -16.76
CA MET A 119 4.55 17.37 -15.37
C MET A 119 4.06 15.92 -15.26
N PHE A 120 3.26 15.45 -16.23
CA PHE A 120 2.62 14.13 -16.19
C PHE A 120 3.57 12.94 -15.89
N PRO A 121 4.79 12.84 -16.47
CA PRO A 121 5.72 11.77 -16.15
C PRO A 121 6.09 11.70 -14.65
N PHE A 122 6.10 12.82 -13.93
CA PHE A 122 6.43 12.83 -12.51
C PHE A 122 5.39 12.12 -11.65
N ALA A 123 4.13 12.02 -12.10
CA ALA A 123 3.12 11.21 -11.43
C ALA A 123 3.44 9.71 -11.48
N TYR A 124 4.29 9.27 -12.42
CA TYR A 124 4.79 7.90 -12.54
C TYR A 124 6.25 7.73 -12.10
N MET A 125 6.90 8.77 -11.59
CA MET A 125 8.29 8.68 -11.13
C MET A 125 8.37 8.58 -9.61
N LYS A 126 9.32 7.77 -9.13
CA LYS A 126 9.64 7.66 -7.71
C LYS A 126 11.13 7.48 -7.52
N LEU A 127 11.65 7.92 -6.39
CA LEU A 127 13.05 7.63 -6.05
C LEU A 127 13.19 6.16 -5.67
N VAL A 128 14.29 5.53 -6.05
CA VAL A 128 14.63 4.15 -5.60
C VAL A 128 14.66 4.08 -4.07
N GLU A 129 15.24 5.12 -3.44
CA GLU A 129 15.37 5.25 -2.00
C GLU A 129 15.25 6.71 -1.56
N GLY A 130 14.75 6.93 -0.34
CA GLY A 130 14.63 8.27 0.23
C GLY A 130 14.05 8.28 1.65
N VAL A 131 13.75 9.48 2.15
CA VAL A 131 13.16 9.65 3.49
C VAL A 131 11.68 9.28 3.46
N LEU A 132 11.24 8.49 4.44
CA LEU A 132 9.83 8.19 4.68
C LEU A 132 9.45 8.65 6.09
N LEU A 133 8.93 9.89 6.19
CA LEU A 133 8.67 10.57 7.46
C LEU A 133 7.63 9.84 8.32
N ASN A 134 6.54 9.36 7.71
CA ASN A 134 5.45 8.68 8.43
C ASN A 134 5.92 7.44 9.20
N ARG A 135 6.96 6.77 8.72
CA ARG A 135 7.56 5.59 9.34
C ARG A 135 8.92 5.89 10.00
N ARG A 136 9.34 7.16 10.02
CA ARG A 136 10.61 7.63 10.57
C ARG A 136 11.85 6.93 9.97
N TYR A 137 11.78 6.52 8.71
CA TYR A 137 12.92 5.97 8.00
C TYR A 137 13.70 7.07 7.28
N LYS A 138 15.01 7.15 7.54
CA LYS A 138 15.91 8.06 6.82
C LYS A 138 16.21 7.59 5.40
N LYS A 139 16.23 6.27 5.18
CA LYS A 139 16.60 5.63 3.93
C LYS A 139 15.69 4.44 3.66
N TYR A 140 14.44 4.72 3.30
CA TYR A 140 13.47 3.73 2.89
C TYR A 140 13.63 3.39 1.41
N ARG A 141 13.58 2.11 1.05
CA ARG A 141 13.69 1.64 -0.33
C ARG A 141 12.29 1.51 -0.94
N PHE A 142 11.85 2.55 -1.66
CA PHE A 142 10.56 2.55 -2.35
C PHE A 142 10.51 1.55 -3.52
N TYR A 143 11.66 1.17 -4.07
CA TYR A 143 11.74 0.16 -5.12
C TYR A 143 11.14 -1.19 -4.69
N ASP A 144 11.22 -1.52 -3.40
CA ASP A 144 10.69 -2.79 -2.87
C ASP A 144 9.16 -2.82 -2.82
N GLU A 145 8.49 -1.67 -3.02
CA GLU A 145 7.02 -1.61 -3.11
C GLU A 145 6.50 -2.11 -4.46
N LYS A 146 7.35 -2.20 -5.50
CA LYS A 146 6.98 -2.56 -6.88
C LYS A 146 5.66 -1.89 -7.31
N GLU A 147 5.62 -0.58 -7.13
CA GLU A 147 4.41 0.22 -7.28
C GLU A 147 4.00 0.30 -8.76
N VAL A 148 2.70 0.15 -8.99
CA VAL A 148 2.02 0.35 -10.28
C VAL A 148 0.93 1.39 -10.05
N ARG A 149 0.83 2.37 -10.95
CA ARG A 149 -0.07 3.51 -10.80
C ARG A 149 -1.05 3.57 -11.96
N LEU A 150 -2.20 4.14 -11.69
CA LEU A 150 -3.07 4.74 -12.70
C LEU A 150 -3.28 6.21 -12.35
N VAL A 151 -2.92 7.09 -13.28
CA VAL A 151 -3.09 8.53 -13.16
C VAL A 151 -4.21 8.96 -14.11
N PRO A 152 -5.23 9.69 -13.64
CA PRO A 152 -6.38 10.10 -14.44
C PRO A 152 -6.00 11.21 -15.44
N HIS A 153 -6.79 11.33 -16.50
CA HIS A 153 -6.85 12.54 -17.31
C HIS A 153 -7.79 13.58 -16.66
N GLN A 154 -7.69 14.84 -17.09
CA GLN A 154 -8.49 15.93 -16.51
C GLN A 154 -10.01 15.68 -16.66
N GLU A 155 -10.41 14.98 -17.72
CA GLU A 155 -11.80 14.61 -17.99
C GLU A 155 -12.37 13.58 -17.00
N ASP A 156 -11.51 12.73 -16.42
CA ASP A 156 -11.90 11.69 -15.45
C ASP A 156 -12.13 12.25 -14.05
N ILE A 157 -11.55 13.42 -13.76
CA ILE A 157 -11.57 14.03 -12.42
C ILE A 157 -12.17 15.44 -12.42
N LYS A 158 -13.33 15.60 -13.06
CA LYS A 158 -14.06 16.88 -13.09
C LYS A 158 -14.18 17.50 -11.69
N GLY A 159 -13.76 18.76 -11.57
CA GLY A 159 -13.76 19.51 -10.30
C GLY A 159 -12.51 19.33 -9.44
N TYR A 160 -11.50 18.62 -9.93
CA TYR A 160 -10.21 18.43 -9.27
C TYR A 160 -9.05 18.82 -10.20
N GLU A 161 -7.93 19.23 -9.61
CA GLU A 161 -6.70 19.63 -10.32
C GLU A 161 -5.80 18.42 -10.60
N LEU A 162 -5.04 18.42 -11.71
CA LEU A 162 -4.08 17.35 -12.03
C LEU A 162 -2.89 17.27 -11.06
N CYS A 163 -2.61 18.34 -10.32
CA CYS A 163 -1.61 18.34 -9.27
C CYS A 163 -1.90 19.42 -8.22
N LEU A 164 -1.48 19.18 -6.99
CA LEU A 164 -1.52 20.16 -5.90
C LEU A 164 -0.12 20.31 -5.32
N PHE A 165 0.33 21.54 -5.09
CA PHE A 165 1.49 21.77 -4.24
C PHE A 165 1.20 21.31 -2.81
N GLU A 166 2.24 20.98 -2.05
CA GLU A 166 2.10 20.44 -0.70
C GLU A 166 1.15 21.26 0.20
N SER A 167 1.25 22.60 0.19
CA SER A 167 0.35 23.47 0.95
C SER A 167 -1.13 23.29 0.56
N GLN A 168 -1.42 23.30 -0.75
CA GLN A 168 -2.75 23.09 -1.29
C GLN A 168 -3.28 21.69 -0.95
N TYR A 169 -2.42 20.68 -1.00
CA TYR A 169 -2.76 19.32 -0.60
C TYR A 169 -3.10 19.22 0.89
N GLN A 170 -2.34 19.90 1.76
CA GLN A 170 -2.67 19.94 3.19
C GLN A 170 -4.03 20.61 3.44
N ASP A 171 -4.32 21.70 2.74
CA ASP A 171 -5.62 22.39 2.85
C ASP A 171 -6.77 21.53 2.32
N PHE A 172 -6.55 20.80 1.22
CA PHE A 172 -7.48 19.79 0.72
C PHE A 172 -7.77 18.73 1.79
N LYS A 173 -6.74 18.15 2.40
CA LYS A 173 -6.91 17.15 3.47
C LYS A 173 -7.66 17.69 4.67
N LYS A 174 -7.38 18.92 5.10
CA LYS A 174 -8.09 19.57 6.22
C LYS A 174 -9.58 19.75 5.89
N ARG A 175 -9.88 20.21 4.68
CA ARG A 175 -11.27 20.46 4.23
C ARG A 175 -12.08 19.17 4.10
N TYR A 176 -11.53 18.16 3.45
CA TYR A 176 -12.29 16.95 3.10
C TYR A 176 -12.10 15.78 4.08
N LYS A 177 -11.13 15.87 5.01
CA LYS A 177 -10.72 14.79 5.94
C LYS A 177 -10.28 13.48 5.27
N LYS A 178 -10.05 13.53 3.95
CA LYS A 178 -9.61 12.41 3.09
C LYS A 178 -8.91 12.98 1.86
N SER A 179 -8.15 12.13 1.18
CA SER A 179 -7.48 12.49 -0.07
C SER A 179 -8.25 12.02 -1.32
N ILE A 180 -9.42 11.39 -1.15
CA ILE A 180 -10.21 10.80 -2.25
C ILE A 180 -10.93 11.88 -3.06
N LEU A 181 -10.91 11.74 -4.39
CA LEU A 181 -11.51 12.65 -5.36
C LEU A 181 -12.99 12.28 -5.62
N GLY A 182 -13.81 12.36 -4.58
CA GLY A 182 -15.25 12.13 -4.69
C GLY A 182 -15.59 10.69 -5.10
N LYS A 183 -16.27 10.52 -6.24
CA LYS A 183 -16.66 9.21 -6.81
C LYS A 183 -15.81 8.79 -8.01
N ASN A 184 -14.78 9.57 -8.34
CA ASN A 184 -13.92 9.35 -9.49
C ASN A 184 -13.00 8.15 -9.20
N GLY A 185 -12.89 7.24 -10.16
CA GLY A 185 -12.19 5.99 -9.97
C GLY A 185 -12.53 4.96 -11.05
N VAL A 186 -11.97 3.77 -10.89
CA VAL A 186 -12.07 2.68 -11.86
C VAL A 186 -12.89 1.54 -11.30
N ASN A 187 -13.85 1.07 -12.09
CA ASN A 187 -14.71 -0.05 -11.72
C ASN A 187 -13.99 -1.39 -11.93
N PHE A 188 -14.39 -2.40 -11.16
CA PHE A 188 -14.01 -3.79 -11.39
C PHE A 188 -15.23 -4.69 -11.23
N SER A 189 -15.15 -5.91 -11.76
CA SER A 189 -16.09 -7.01 -11.54
C SER A 189 -15.53 -7.99 -10.52
N PHE A 190 -16.36 -8.78 -9.85
CA PHE A 190 -15.85 -9.81 -8.94
C PHE A 190 -15.04 -10.90 -9.67
N SER A 191 -15.25 -11.07 -10.98
CA SER A 191 -14.39 -11.89 -11.86
C SER A 191 -12.93 -11.43 -11.89
N ASP A 192 -12.70 -10.12 -11.71
CA ASP A 192 -11.36 -9.51 -11.71
C ASP A 192 -10.64 -9.71 -10.38
N VAL A 193 -11.39 -9.95 -9.30
CA VAL A 193 -10.84 -10.17 -7.96
C VAL A 193 -10.36 -11.60 -7.83
N LYS A 194 -9.11 -11.77 -7.40
CA LYS A 194 -8.49 -13.08 -7.17
C LYS A 194 -8.32 -13.37 -5.69
N TYR A 195 -7.97 -12.35 -4.91
CA TYR A 195 -7.68 -12.49 -3.50
C TYR A 195 -8.29 -11.35 -2.69
N ILE A 196 -8.67 -11.65 -1.45
CA ILE A 196 -8.97 -10.67 -0.42
C ILE A 196 -8.20 -11.05 0.84
N ILE A 197 -7.46 -10.11 1.41
CA ILE A 197 -6.78 -10.28 2.70
C ILE A 197 -7.52 -9.47 3.75
N VAL A 198 -7.79 -10.10 4.90
CA VAL A 198 -8.50 -9.51 6.04
C VAL A 198 -7.71 -9.66 7.34
N GLY A 199 -8.03 -8.84 8.34
CA GLY A 199 -7.30 -8.87 9.61
C GLY A 199 -7.48 -10.18 10.41
N ASN A 200 -8.67 -10.76 10.42
CA ASN A 200 -9.00 -11.95 11.21
C ASN A 200 -10.22 -12.72 10.67
N GLU A 201 -10.53 -13.86 11.29
CA GLU A 201 -11.65 -14.75 10.90
C GLU A 201 -13.03 -14.10 10.98
N ASN A 202 -13.27 -13.21 11.94
CA ASN A 202 -14.55 -12.50 12.01
C ASN A 202 -14.72 -11.60 10.78
N ASN A 203 -13.66 -10.93 10.34
CA ASN A 203 -13.71 -10.10 9.14
C ASN A 203 -13.81 -10.94 7.86
N ARG A 204 -13.27 -12.17 7.84
CA ARG A 204 -13.52 -13.12 6.73
C ARG A 204 -15.01 -13.40 6.59
N LYS A 205 -15.71 -13.72 7.69
CA LYS A 205 -17.15 -13.97 7.68
C LYS A 205 -17.94 -12.75 7.19
N GLU A 206 -17.55 -11.54 7.59
CA GLU A 206 -18.14 -10.30 7.11
C GLU A 206 -18.00 -10.15 5.58
N VAL A 207 -16.80 -10.38 5.04
CA VAL A 207 -16.54 -10.32 3.59
C VAL A 207 -17.33 -11.41 2.84
N GLN A 208 -17.35 -12.64 3.35
CA GLN A 208 -18.14 -13.73 2.78
C GLN A 208 -19.63 -13.37 2.72
N GLY A 209 -20.16 -12.72 3.75
CA GLY A 209 -21.54 -12.22 3.76
C GLY A 209 -21.81 -11.12 2.73
N VAL A 210 -20.80 -10.32 2.35
CA VAL A 210 -20.90 -9.34 1.25
C VAL A 210 -20.90 -10.04 -0.10
N LEU A 211 -20.02 -11.02 -0.30
CA LEU A 211 -19.89 -11.78 -1.55
C LEU A 211 -21.11 -12.67 -1.82
N ALA A 212 -21.67 -13.30 -0.78
CA ALA A 212 -22.86 -14.14 -0.90
C ALA A 212 -24.13 -13.37 -1.35
N LYS A 213 -24.14 -12.04 -1.21
CA LYS A 213 -25.23 -11.17 -1.66
C LYS A 213 -25.09 -10.72 -3.12
N GLN A 214 -23.98 -11.07 -3.77
CA GLN A 214 -23.73 -10.70 -5.15
C GLN A 214 -24.45 -11.67 -6.08
N THR A 215 -24.89 -11.16 -7.23
CA THR A 215 -25.48 -11.97 -8.30
C THR A 215 -24.42 -12.72 -9.12
N GLU A 216 -23.19 -12.24 -9.09
CA GLU A 216 -22.03 -12.82 -9.78
C GLU A 216 -21.42 -13.97 -8.96
N ASP A 217 -20.90 -14.98 -9.63
CA ASP A 217 -20.13 -16.03 -8.98
C ASP A 217 -18.84 -15.45 -8.38
N CYS A 218 -18.68 -15.65 -7.06
CA CYS A 218 -17.54 -15.19 -6.28
C CYS A 218 -16.78 -16.36 -5.65
N SER A 219 -17.08 -17.61 -6.02
CA SER A 219 -16.52 -18.83 -5.42
C SER A 219 -15.02 -18.99 -5.68
N HIS A 220 -14.50 -18.38 -6.77
CA HIS A 220 -13.08 -18.38 -7.11
C HIS A 220 -12.23 -17.42 -6.24
N ILE A 221 -12.86 -16.53 -5.47
CA ILE A 221 -12.13 -15.52 -4.69
C ILE A 221 -11.56 -16.17 -3.42
N VAL A 222 -10.23 -16.15 -3.31
CA VAL A 222 -9.54 -16.67 -2.12
C VAL A 222 -9.49 -15.60 -1.02
N ILE A 223 -10.02 -15.90 0.17
CA ILE A 223 -10.01 -14.98 1.31
C ILE A 223 -9.05 -15.46 2.39
N LEU A 224 -7.97 -14.72 2.61
CA LEU A 224 -6.91 -15.06 3.57
C LEU A 224 -6.93 -14.11 4.76
N THR A 225 -6.57 -14.59 5.95
CA THR A 225 -6.27 -13.69 7.07
C THR A 225 -4.81 -13.25 7.00
N LYS A 226 -4.49 -12.09 7.59
CA LYS A 226 -3.11 -11.62 7.72
C LYS A 226 -2.22 -12.66 8.41
N GLN A 227 -2.74 -13.33 9.43
CA GLN A 227 -2.01 -14.39 10.13
C GLN A 227 -1.64 -15.55 9.21
N GLN A 228 -2.55 -15.99 8.34
CA GLN A 228 -2.26 -17.05 7.36
C GLN A 228 -1.25 -16.60 6.31
N VAL A 229 -1.32 -15.35 5.85
CA VAL A 229 -0.31 -14.82 4.93
C VAL A 229 1.07 -14.84 5.59
N LEU A 230 1.19 -14.39 6.83
CA LEU A 230 2.48 -14.32 7.53
C LEU A 230 3.01 -15.69 7.99
N GLY A 231 2.13 -16.54 8.50
CA GLY A 231 2.48 -17.87 9.00
C GLY A 231 2.67 -18.88 7.87
N ASP A 232 1.63 -19.07 7.06
CA ASP A 232 1.56 -20.21 6.14
C ASP A 232 2.23 -19.93 4.80
N ILE A 233 2.29 -18.65 4.37
CA ILE A 233 2.80 -18.27 3.05
C ILE A 233 4.19 -17.66 3.13
N VAL A 234 4.40 -16.72 4.05
CA VAL A 234 5.70 -16.07 4.25
C VAL A 234 6.62 -16.93 5.12
N GLY A 235 6.08 -17.63 6.13
CA GLY A 235 6.85 -18.46 7.05
C GLY A 235 7.46 -17.71 8.23
N ASN A 236 7.00 -16.49 8.54
CA ASN A 236 7.57 -15.63 9.59
C ASN A 236 7.20 -16.05 11.03
N ASN A 237 6.17 -16.88 11.22
CA ASN A 237 5.62 -17.22 12.54
C ASN A 237 5.95 -18.65 13.00
N HIS A 238 7.00 -19.30 12.46
CA HIS A 238 7.39 -20.64 12.93
C HIS A 238 7.98 -20.65 14.35
N ASN A 239 8.55 -19.52 14.79
CA ASN A 239 9.15 -19.39 16.11
C ASN A 239 8.18 -18.65 17.03
N GLU A 240 7.32 -19.39 17.73
CA GLU A 240 6.51 -18.84 18.80
C GLU A 240 7.39 -18.60 20.04
N GLU A 241 7.47 -17.35 20.51
CA GLU A 241 8.08 -17.09 21.82
C GLU A 241 7.23 -17.74 22.91
N LEU A 242 7.85 -18.60 23.71
CA LEU A 242 7.20 -19.11 24.91
C LEU A 242 6.80 -17.92 25.78
N PRO A 243 5.57 -17.91 26.35
CA PRO A 243 5.19 -16.85 27.28
C PRO A 243 6.25 -16.76 28.37
N MET A 244 6.75 -15.56 28.64
CA MET A 244 7.61 -15.34 29.79
C MET A 244 6.81 -15.69 31.04
N LEU A 245 7.00 -16.91 31.53
CA LEU A 245 6.61 -17.27 32.87
C LEU A 245 7.46 -16.37 33.78
N ASN A 246 6.82 -15.43 34.47
CA ASN A 246 7.40 -14.77 35.63
C ASN A 246 7.52 -15.82 36.74
N ILE A 247 8.44 -16.78 36.56
CA ILE A 247 8.89 -17.65 37.63
C ILE A 247 9.75 -16.73 38.47
N GLU A 248 9.23 -16.28 39.61
CA GLU A 248 10.09 -15.69 40.63
C GLU A 248 11.25 -16.67 40.83
N PRO A 249 12.51 -16.22 40.77
CA PRO A 249 13.64 -17.12 40.92
C PRO A 249 13.52 -17.81 42.26
N ILE A 250 13.12 -19.08 42.25
CA ILE A 250 13.09 -19.90 43.45
C ILE A 250 14.52 -19.89 43.95
N LYS A 251 14.74 -19.32 45.13
CA LYS A 251 16.07 -19.33 45.73
C LYS A 251 16.50 -20.78 45.81
N THR A 252 17.67 -21.10 45.26
CA THR A 252 18.19 -22.48 45.19
C THR A 252 18.18 -23.16 46.56
N SER A 253 18.31 -22.38 47.64
CA SER A 253 18.16 -22.82 49.03
C SER A 253 16.78 -23.36 49.39
N GLU A 254 15.70 -22.75 48.89
CA GLU A 254 14.32 -23.18 49.16
C GLU A 254 13.98 -24.45 48.38
N LEU A 255 14.47 -24.57 47.14
CA LEU A 255 14.34 -25.78 46.34
C LEU A 255 15.09 -26.96 46.98
N ALA A 256 16.33 -26.74 47.44
CA ALA A 256 17.12 -27.75 48.14
C ALA A 256 16.46 -28.21 49.46
N LEU A 257 15.88 -27.28 50.22
CA LEU A 257 15.12 -27.61 51.44
C LEU A 257 13.86 -28.42 51.14
N LYS A 258 13.15 -28.11 50.05
CA LYS A 258 11.93 -28.81 49.64
C LYS A 258 12.24 -30.24 49.17
N ILE A 259 13.27 -30.40 48.33
CA ILE A 259 13.77 -31.70 47.89
C ILE A 259 14.25 -32.51 49.08
N GLY A 260 15.05 -31.93 49.98
CA GLY A 260 15.51 -32.62 51.19
C GLY A 260 14.36 -33.10 52.08
N LYS A 261 13.32 -32.28 52.28
CA LYS A 261 12.13 -32.67 53.06
C LYS A 261 11.34 -33.82 52.42
N GLU A 262 11.34 -33.93 51.09
CA GLU A 262 10.65 -35.02 50.39
C GLU A 262 11.52 -36.29 50.32
N PHE A 263 12.83 -36.15 50.14
CA PHE A 263 13.76 -37.29 50.05
C PHE A 263 14.07 -37.95 51.39
N PHE A 264 14.15 -37.17 52.47
CA PHE A 264 14.47 -37.68 53.82
C PHE A 264 13.22 -37.97 54.67
N LYS A 265 12.04 -38.07 54.04
CA LYS A 265 10.79 -38.46 54.70
C LYS A 265 10.48 -39.97 54.65
N ASN A 266 11.42 -40.78 54.17
CA ASN A 266 11.42 -42.24 54.35
C ASN A 266 12.58 -42.67 55.22
#